data_AF-A0A934T0A7-F1
#
_entry.id   AF-A0A934T0A7-F1
#
_cell.length_a   1.000
_cell.length_b   1.000
_cell.length_c   1.000
_cell.angle_alpha   90.00
_cell.angle_beta   90.00
_cell.angle_gamma   90.00
#
_symmetry.space_group_name_H-M   'P 1'
#
loop_
_entity.id
_entity.type
_entity.pdbx_description
1 polymer ?
#
loop_
_entity_poly.entity_id
_entity_poly.type
_entity_poly.pdbx_seq_one_letter_code
_entity_poly.pdbx_strand_id
1 'polypeptide(L)'
;MNKLIKKSMMAAAVTGALALASSAAMAQTFPYFTVNEGSVAGANANTFTADKVTGNYTEVISFGANNSFNVSLLWNAGQFVTNNGATPVPTQLGQTGSVVSQQYGLYALYTGSGTYSMNNGTTSFNFTPGGALSVYIDPNTNTMFNKPGNGSTAWTTTNSGDDYLIGTGMPTSGQGTLDPSLSTCGSSGGINCGSFGSSTSFALTAQGSQYFTSPNPFYNVSFQSGQFNNIPLSGTQTVNGSMDVIFGSTAVPEPASVALIGLGLMGLGLSRRKKQA
;
A
#
# COMPACT_ATOMS: atom_id res chain seq x y z
N MET A 1 -16.99 47.45 -27.96
CA MET A 1 -17.19 46.03 -27.62
C MET A 1 -15.84 45.28 -27.43
N ASN A 2 -14.91 45.82 -26.62
CA ASN A 2 -13.50 45.33 -26.63
C ASN A 2 -12.78 45.33 -25.26
N LYS A 3 -13.52 45.42 -24.13
CA LYS A 3 -12.93 45.41 -22.77
C LYS A 3 -13.51 44.35 -21.83
N LEU A 4 -14.74 43.87 -22.06
CA LEU A 4 -15.40 42.88 -21.21
C LEU A 4 -14.92 41.44 -21.48
N ILE A 5 -14.63 41.09 -22.75
CA ILE A 5 -14.20 39.74 -23.15
C ILE A 5 -12.76 39.42 -22.69
N LYS A 6 -11.88 40.43 -22.58
CA LYS A 6 -10.50 40.23 -22.07
C LYS A 6 -10.42 39.96 -20.56
N LYS A 7 -11.43 40.35 -19.78
CA LYS A 7 -11.45 40.11 -18.32
C LYS A 7 -11.96 38.71 -17.94
N SER A 8 -12.84 38.11 -18.75
CA SER A 8 -13.37 36.76 -18.51
C SER A 8 -12.39 35.63 -18.93
N MET A 9 -11.50 35.86 -19.91
CA MET A 9 -10.51 34.85 -20.29
C MET A 9 -9.34 34.71 -19.30
N MET A 10 -8.94 35.77 -18.59
CA MET A 10 -7.89 35.65 -17.55
C MET A 10 -8.37 34.96 -16.27
N ALA A 11 -9.68 34.94 -16.00
CA ALA A 11 -10.23 34.20 -14.85
C ALA A 11 -10.28 32.69 -15.12
N ALA A 12 -10.64 32.27 -16.34
CA ALA A 12 -10.70 30.85 -16.71
C ALA A 12 -9.33 30.17 -16.81
N ALA A 13 -8.27 30.93 -17.15
CA ALA A 13 -6.91 30.39 -17.24
C ALA A 13 -6.30 30.05 -15.86
N VAL A 14 -6.71 30.76 -14.79
CA VAL A 14 -6.21 30.47 -13.43
C VAL A 14 -6.98 29.30 -12.79
N THR A 15 -8.26 29.12 -13.11
CA THR A 15 -9.03 27.95 -12.65
C THR A 15 -8.63 26.66 -13.39
N GLY A 16 -8.29 26.76 -14.68
CA GLY A 16 -7.79 25.60 -15.46
C GLY A 16 -6.39 25.13 -15.05
N ALA A 17 -5.53 26.03 -14.57
CA ALA A 17 -4.19 25.68 -14.08
C ALA A 17 -4.20 25.03 -12.68
N LEU A 18 -5.29 25.20 -11.90
CA LEU A 18 -5.48 24.52 -10.60
C LEU A 18 -6.14 23.15 -10.73
N ALA A 19 -6.82 22.86 -11.84
CA ALA A 19 -7.38 21.53 -12.13
C ALA A 19 -6.33 20.54 -12.69
N LEU A 20 -5.14 21.04 -13.04
CA LEU A 20 -3.93 20.25 -13.36
C LEU A 20 -2.99 20.15 -12.15
N ALA A 21 -3.46 20.42 -10.93
CA ALA A 21 -2.87 19.78 -9.78
C ALA A 21 -3.15 18.27 -9.90
N SER A 22 -2.36 17.60 -10.75
CA SER A 22 -1.86 16.28 -10.41
C SER A 22 -1.66 16.26 -8.92
N SER A 23 -2.26 15.29 -8.24
CA SER A 23 -1.96 14.92 -6.85
C SER A 23 -0.53 15.35 -6.57
N ALA A 24 -0.36 16.48 -5.88
CA ALA A 24 0.96 17.06 -5.72
C ALA A 24 1.78 15.92 -5.16
N ALA A 25 2.85 15.54 -5.86
CA ALA A 25 3.85 14.66 -5.31
C ALA A 25 4.48 15.44 -4.16
N MET A 26 3.76 15.49 -3.04
CA MET A 26 4.31 15.82 -1.74
C MET A 26 5.41 14.80 -1.56
N ALA A 27 6.63 15.26 -1.25
CA ALA A 27 7.73 14.37 -0.93
C ALA A 27 7.25 13.44 0.20
N GLN A 28 6.84 12.22 -0.14
CA GLN A 28 6.30 11.29 0.83
C GLN A 28 7.49 10.87 1.68
N THR A 29 7.54 11.41 2.88
CA THR A 29 8.62 11.11 3.84
C THR A 29 8.23 9.80 4.49
N PHE A 30 8.97 8.73 4.18
CA PHE A 30 8.72 7.43 4.78
C PHE A 30 9.43 7.35 6.13
N PRO A 31 8.72 7.04 7.23
CA PRO A 31 9.36 6.88 8.52
C PRO A 31 10.38 5.73 8.52
N TYR A 32 11.58 5.98 9.03
CA TYR A 32 12.60 4.94 9.16
C TYR A 32 12.24 3.92 10.23
N PHE A 33 12.65 2.67 9.99
CA PHE A 33 12.69 1.59 10.96
C PHE A 33 14.02 0.84 10.88
N THR A 34 14.42 0.19 11.98
CA THR A 34 15.64 -0.61 12.05
C THR A 34 15.30 -2.10 12.04
N VAL A 35 16.04 -2.86 11.22
CA VAL A 35 15.96 -4.32 11.13
C VAL A 35 17.25 -4.91 11.71
N ASN A 36 17.10 -5.97 12.49
CA ASN A 36 18.19 -6.79 13.02
C ASN A 36 18.07 -8.22 12.50
N GLU A 37 18.80 -8.55 11.44
CA GLU A 37 18.81 -9.89 10.84
C GLU A 37 19.51 -10.91 11.72
N GLY A 38 20.36 -10.48 12.67
CA GLY A 38 20.99 -11.38 13.64
C GLY A 38 19.99 -12.05 14.58
N SER A 39 18.72 -11.62 14.59
CA SER A 39 17.62 -12.31 15.28
C SER A 39 17.07 -13.51 14.50
N VAL A 40 17.38 -13.64 13.20
CA VAL A 40 16.89 -14.72 12.34
C VAL A 40 17.84 -15.91 12.42
N ALA A 41 17.31 -17.09 12.73
CA ALA A 41 18.09 -18.32 12.79
C ALA A 41 18.78 -18.59 11.44
N GLY A 42 20.09 -18.85 11.45
CA GLY A 42 20.86 -19.13 10.24
C GLY A 42 21.31 -17.90 9.45
N ALA A 43 20.84 -16.69 9.79
CA ALA A 43 21.32 -15.44 9.21
C ALA A 43 22.56 -14.93 9.95
N ASN A 44 23.41 -14.18 9.25
CA ASN A 44 24.52 -13.45 9.84
C ASN A 44 24.03 -12.21 10.58
N ALA A 45 24.81 -11.77 11.57
CA ALA A 45 24.57 -10.49 12.23
C ALA A 45 24.66 -9.34 11.23
N ASN A 46 23.52 -8.70 10.98
CA ASN A 46 23.41 -7.52 10.16
C ASN A 46 22.31 -6.63 10.75
N THR A 47 22.56 -5.32 10.80
CA THR A 47 21.59 -4.33 11.28
C THR A 47 21.60 -3.13 10.35
N PHE A 48 20.43 -2.71 9.90
CA PHE A 48 20.30 -1.61 8.96
C PHE A 48 19.00 -0.85 9.18
N THR A 49 18.93 0.35 8.60
CA THR A 49 17.73 1.17 8.56
C THR A 49 17.10 1.12 7.18
N ALA A 50 15.78 0.96 7.14
CA ALA A 50 14.97 1.03 5.94
C ALA A 50 13.76 1.92 6.22
N ASP A 51 13.06 2.34 5.17
CA ASP A 51 11.83 3.14 5.28
C ASP A 51 10.65 2.53 4.53
N LYS A 52 10.92 1.51 3.70
CA LYS A 52 9.91 0.77 2.96
C LYS A 52 10.38 -0.64 2.66
N VAL A 53 9.44 -1.56 2.52
CA VAL A 53 9.66 -2.92 2.03
C VAL A 53 8.87 -3.09 0.74
N THR A 54 9.54 -3.45 -0.35
CA THR A 54 8.89 -3.75 -1.61
C THR A 54 8.68 -5.25 -1.74
N GLY A 55 7.65 -5.66 -2.47
CA GLY A 55 7.35 -7.07 -2.66
C GLY A 55 6.33 -7.32 -3.76
N ASN A 56 6.10 -8.60 -4.02
CA ASN A 56 5.04 -9.07 -4.90
C ASN A 56 3.92 -9.67 -4.07
N TYR A 57 2.70 -9.59 -4.59
CA TYR A 57 1.57 -10.24 -3.95
C TYR A 57 0.77 -11.09 -4.95
N THR A 58 0.06 -12.06 -4.40
CA THR A 58 -1.00 -12.80 -5.08
C THR A 58 -2.24 -12.73 -4.19
N GLU A 59 -3.32 -12.20 -4.74
CA GLU A 59 -4.61 -12.04 -4.09
C GLU A 59 -5.65 -12.93 -4.76
N VAL A 60 -6.50 -13.54 -3.95
CA VAL A 60 -7.76 -14.14 -4.38
C VAL A 60 -8.88 -13.19 -3.96
N ILE A 61 -9.59 -12.64 -4.93
CA ILE A 61 -10.75 -11.76 -4.70
C ILE A 61 -12.02 -12.48 -5.13
N SER A 62 -13.04 -12.47 -4.28
CA SER A 62 -14.37 -13.03 -4.59
C SER A 62 -15.43 -11.95 -4.53
N PHE A 63 -16.08 -11.70 -5.66
CA PHE A 63 -17.18 -10.76 -5.79
C PHE A 63 -18.50 -11.41 -5.39
N GLY A 64 -19.21 -10.76 -4.47
CA GLY A 64 -20.48 -11.21 -3.90
C GLY A 64 -21.66 -10.33 -4.29
N ALA A 65 -22.82 -10.65 -3.73
CA ALA A 65 -24.03 -9.84 -3.89
C ALA A 65 -23.85 -8.43 -3.31
N ASN A 66 -24.73 -7.49 -3.70
CA ASN A 66 -24.75 -6.10 -3.21
C ASN A 66 -23.41 -5.38 -3.40
N ASN A 67 -22.71 -5.68 -4.49
CA ASN A 67 -21.39 -5.17 -4.81
C ASN A 67 -20.38 -5.32 -3.66
N SER A 68 -20.44 -6.44 -2.94
CA SER A 68 -19.45 -6.78 -1.91
C SER A 68 -18.30 -7.57 -2.50
N PHE A 69 -17.16 -7.57 -1.80
CA PHE A 69 -16.05 -8.46 -2.12
C PHE A 69 -15.36 -8.95 -0.84
N ASN A 70 -14.69 -10.09 -0.95
CA ASN A 70 -13.75 -10.60 0.05
C ASN A 70 -12.40 -10.83 -0.63
N VAL A 71 -11.30 -10.58 0.08
CA VAL A 71 -9.94 -10.79 -0.41
C VAL A 71 -9.11 -11.64 0.55
N SER A 72 -8.26 -12.47 -0.04
CA SER A 72 -7.26 -13.25 0.65
C SER A 72 -5.93 -13.12 -0.08
N LEU A 73 -4.93 -12.55 0.58
CA LEU A 73 -3.70 -12.09 -0.05
C LEU A 73 -2.48 -12.73 0.61
N LEU A 74 -1.57 -13.19 -0.23
CA LEU A 74 -0.20 -13.56 0.11
C LEU A 74 0.72 -12.47 -0.43
N TRP A 75 1.48 -11.83 0.45
CA TRP A 75 2.55 -10.92 0.08
C TRP A 75 3.90 -11.56 0.42
N ASN A 76 4.85 -11.45 -0.50
CA ASN A 76 6.25 -11.83 -0.28
C ASN A 76 7.12 -10.58 -0.40
N ALA A 77 7.87 -10.29 0.65
CA ALA A 77 8.86 -9.22 0.63
C ALA A 77 10.00 -9.59 -0.32
N GLY A 78 10.48 -8.61 -1.08
CA GLY A 78 11.61 -8.77 -2.00
C GLY A 78 12.81 -7.92 -1.62
N GLN A 79 12.60 -6.68 -1.17
CA GLN A 79 13.72 -5.76 -0.91
C GLN A 79 13.37 -4.71 0.14
N PHE A 80 14.26 -4.54 1.11
CA PHE A 80 14.26 -3.34 1.96
C PHE A 80 14.86 -2.16 1.20
N VAL A 81 14.22 -1.01 1.26
CA VAL A 81 14.69 0.22 0.62
C VAL A 81 14.76 1.36 1.64
N THR A 82 15.62 2.33 1.37
CA THR A 82 15.86 3.53 2.17
C THR A 82 15.88 4.77 1.28
N ASN A 83 16.13 5.94 1.87
CA ASN A 83 16.15 7.25 1.22
C ASN A 83 14.81 7.58 0.51
N ASN A 84 13.72 7.45 1.24
CA ASN A 84 12.35 7.58 0.77
C ASN A 84 12.05 6.61 -0.38
N GLY A 85 12.44 5.35 -0.20
CA GLY A 85 12.20 4.28 -1.17
C GLY A 85 13.03 4.34 -2.45
N ALA A 86 14.13 5.09 -2.48
CA ALA A 86 14.97 5.28 -3.67
C ALA A 86 16.18 4.35 -3.73
N THR A 87 16.68 3.85 -2.59
CA THR A 87 17.94 3.10 -2.53
C THR A 87 17.72 1.71 -1.94
N PRO A 88 18.04 0.62 -2.66
CA PRO A 88 18.06 -0.73 -2.09
C PRO A 88 19.06 -0.83 -0.94
N VAL A 89 18.67 -1.51 0.14
CA VAL A 89 19.54 -1.81 1.27
C VAL A 89 20.14 -3.21 1.10
N PRO A 90 21.45 -3.41 1.27
CA PRO A 90 22.02 -4.75 1.31
C PRO A 90 21.49 -5.54 2.51
N THR A 91 20.88 -6.70 2.25
CA THR A 91 20.21 -7.54 3.27
C THR A 91 20.39 -9.02 2.95
N GLN A 92 19.98 -9.87 3.89
CA GLN A 92 19.86 -11.32 3.72
C GLN A 92 18.42 -11.74 3.42
N LEU A 93 17.52 -10.79 3.20
CA LEU A 93 16.17 -11.09 2.74
C LEU A 93 16.24 -11.75 1.36
N GLY A 94 15.75 -12.99 1.30
CA GLY A 94 15.51 -13.75 0.08
C GLY A 94 14.02 -13.93 -0.15
N GLN A 95 13.68 -14.49 -1.31
CA GLN A 95 12.32 -14.94 -1.57
C GLN A 95 12.06 -16.24 -0.80
N THR A 96 10.93 -16.37 -0.11
CA THR A 96 10.46 -17.68 0.38
C THR A 96 10.39 -18.65 -0.81
N GLY A 97 11.03 -19.82 -0.67
CA GLY A 97 11.28 -20.77 -1.76
C GLY A 97 12.68 -20.68 -2.39
N SER A 98 13.54 -19.74 -1.95
CA SER A 98 14.94 -19.62 -2.37
C SER A 98 15.79 -20.77 -1.80
N VAL A 99 16.89 -21.11 -2.48
CA VAL A 99 17.87 -22.13 -2.05
C VAL A 99 19.24 -21.53 -1.73
N VAL A 100 19.33 -20.20 -1.62
CA VAL A 100 20.59 -19.51 -1.34
C VAL A 100 20.87 -19.58 0.17
N SER A 101 22.07 -20.05 0.51
CA SER A 101 22.52 -20.16 1.90
C SER A 101 22.50 -18.80 2.62
N GLN A 102 22.07 -18.80 3.88
CA GLN A 102 22.03 -17.62 4.77
C GLN A 102 21.05 -16.52 4.34
N GLN A 103 20.02 -16.89 3.56
CA GLN A 103 18.86 -16.03 3.31
C GLN A 103 17.67 -16.48 4.14
N TYR A 104 16.77 -15.55 4.45
CA TYR A 104 15.46 -15.84 5.04
C TYR A 104 14.35 -15.21 4.20
N GLY A 105 13.15 -15.75 4.28
CA GLY A 105 11.94 -15.19 3.68
C GLY A 105 11.18 -14.31 4.66
N LEU A 106 10.49 -13.31 4.13
CA LEU A 106 9.52 -12.51 4.87
C LEU A 106 8.23 -12.47 4.06
N TYR A 107 7.13 -12.93 4.63
CA TYR A 107 5.85 -12.96 3.97
C TYR A 107 4.72 -12.53 4.89
N ALA A 108 3.59 -12.15 4.30
CA ALA A 108 2.38 -11.82 5.02
C ALA A 108 1.17 -12.53 4.43
N LEU A 109 0.29 -13.00 5.32
CA LEU A 109 -1.03 -13.51 4.99
C LEU A 109 -2.06 -12.48 5.45
N TYR A 110 -2.96 -12.11 4.55
CA TYR A 110 -3.94 -11.07 4.77
C TYR A 110 -5.33 -11.53 4.35
N THR A 111 -6.34 -11.21 5.14
CA THR A 111 -7.75 -11.31 4.74
C THR A 111 -8.45 -9.99 4.99
N GLY A 112 -9.39 -9.65 4.12
CA GLY A 112 -10.17 -8.43 4.22
C GLY A 112 -11.46 -8.51 3.40
N SER A 113 -12.29 -7.50 3.52
CA SER A 113 -13.55 -7.39 2.78
C SER A 113 -13.90 -5.94 2.52
N GLY A 114 -14.87 -5.74 1.64
CA GLY A 114 -15.31 -4.40 1.29
C GLY A 114 -16.48 -4.38 0.33
N THR A 115 -16.69 -3.20 -0.24
CA THR A 115 -17.69 -2.94 -1.28
C THR A 115 -17.07 -2.26 -2.47
N TYR A 116 -17.66 -2.43 -3.64
CA TYR A 116 -17.25 -1.73 -4.84
C TYR A 116 -18.42 -0.99 -5.50
N SER A 117 -18.09 -0.01 -6.32
CA SER A 117 -19.06 0.73 -7.13
C SER A 117 -18.46 1.00 -8.49
N MET A 118 -19.31 1.06 -9.51
CA MET A 118 -18.91 1.38 -10.88
C MET A 118 -19.50 2.72 -11.28
N ASN A 119 -18.66 3.65 -11.74
CA ASN A 119 -19.06 4.93 -12.27
C ASN A 119 -18.30 5.19 -13.57
N ASN A 120 -19.03 5.40 -14.67
CA ASN A 120 -18.46 5.71 -16.00
C ASN A 120 -17.37 4.74 -16.47
N GLY A 121 -17.49 3.44 -16.16
CA GLY A 121 -16.52 2.41 -16.54
C GLY A 121 -15.32 2.26 -15.58
N THR A 122 -15.15 3.17 -14.63
CA THR A 122 -14.18 3.06 -13.54
C THR A 122 -14.81 2.39 -12.33
N THR A 123 -14.09 1.46 -11.71
CA THR A 123 -14.51 0.79 -10.48
C THR A 123 -13.75 1.33 -9.29
N SER A 124 -14.47 1.74 -8.25
CA SER A 124 -13.90 2.13 -6.97
C SER A 124 -14.18 1.05 -5.94
N PHE A 125 -13.13 0.62 -5.25
CA PHE A 125 -13.17 -0.35 -4.15
C PHE A 125 -13.01 0.39 -2.83
N ASN A 126 -13.80 -0.01 -1.82
CA ASN A 126 -13.75 0.52 -0.47
C ASN A 126 -13.65 -0.65 0.50
N PHE A 127 -12.53 -0.75 1.20
CA PHE A 127 -12.32 -1.75 2.24
C PHE A 127 -13.06 -1.37 3.50
N THR A 128 -13.73 -2.35 4.11
CA THR A 128 -14.34 -2.21 5.43
C THR A 128 -13.36 -2.69 6.51
N PRO A 129 -13.36 -2.07 7.70
CA PRO A 129 -12.56 -2.57 8.82
C PRO A 129 -12.91 -4.03 9.15
N GLY A 130 -11.90 -4.85 9.42
CA GLY A 130 -12.07 -6.27 9.73
C GLY A 130 -11.21 -7.19 8.86
N GLY A 131 -11.07 -8.45 9.28
CA GLY A 131 -10.15 -9.41 8.69
C GLY A 131 -8.92 -9.64 9.56
N ALA A 132 -7.80 -10.04 8.96
CA ALA A 132 -6.56 -10.34 9.69
C ALA A 132 -5.33 -10.07 8.84
N LEU A 133 -4.25 -9.64 9.49
CA LEU A 133 -2.90 -9.61 8.96
C LEU A 133 -2.00 -10.45 9.88
N SER A 134 -1.20 -11.34 9.29
CA SER A 134 -0.14 -12.07 9.97
C SER A 134 1.15 -11.97 9.14
N VAL A 135 2.25 -11.59 9.77
CA VAL A 135 3.55 -11.43 9.12
C VAL A 135 4.55 -12.39 9.74
N TYR A 136 5.25 -13.15 8.90
CA TYR A 136 6.13 -14.24 9.29
C TYR A 136 7.53 -14.07 8.71
N ILE A 137 8.53 -14.56 9.46
CA ILE A 137 9.85 -14.85 8.93
C ILE A 137 9.93 -16.36 8.70
N ASP A 138 10.48 -16.73 7.55
CA ASP A 138 10.80 -18.10 7.12
C ASP A 138 12.33 -18.25 7.06
N PRO A 139 12.98 -18.77 8.12
CA PRO A 139 14.43 -18.86 8.20
C PRO A 139 15.06 -19.78 7.15
N ASN A 140 14.34 -20.80 6.68
CA ASN A 140 14.86 -21.81 5.77
C ASN A 140 14.42 -21.59 4.31
N THR A 141 13.64 -20.55 4.05
CA THR A 141 13.06 -20.22 2.74
C THR A 141 12.37 -21.42 2.10
N ASN A 142 11.69 -22.26 2.86
CA ASN A 142 11.15 -23.55 2.41
C ASN A 142 9.61 -23.63 2.48
N THR A 143 8.96 -22.57 2.96
CA THR A 143 7.51 -22.55 3.10
C THR A 143 6.81 -22.61 1.74
N MET A 144 5.85 -23.51 1.64
CA MET A 144 4.99 -23.65 0.47
C MET A 144 3.61 -23.08 0.77
N PHE A 145 3.06 -22.33 -0.19
CA PHE A 145 1.79 -21.64 -0.05
C PHE A 145 0.68 -22.33 -0.84
N ASN A 146 -0.44 -22.60 -0.18
CA ASN A 146 -1.64 -23.16 -0.81
C ASN A 146 -2.67 -22.05 -1.01
N LYS A 147 -2.98 -21.77 -2.27
CA LYS A 147 -3.95 -20.75 -2.66
C LYS A 147 -5.37 -21.15 -2.24
N PRO A 148 -6.14 -20.27 -1.57
CA PRO A 148 -7.52 -20.56 -1.22
C PRO A 148 -8.43 -20.56 -2.46
N GLY A 149 -9.56 -21.27 -2.36
CA GLY A 149 -10.56 -21.33 -3.44
C GLY A 149 -11.44 -20.07 -3.57
N ASN A 150 -11.45 -19.19 -2.56
CA ASN A 150 -12.19 -17.93 -2.55
C ASN A 150 -11.49 -16.90 -1.64
N GLY A 151 -11.89 -15.64 -1.77
CA GLY A 151 -11.31 -14.52 -1.02
C GLY A 151 -11.72 -14.44 0.46
N SER A 152 -12.66 -15.25 0.94
CA SER A 152 -13.04 -15.27 2.36
C SER A 152 -12.16 -16.22 3.19
N THR A 153 -11.47 -17.15 2.55
CA THR A 153 -10.61 -18.14 3.22
C THR A 153 -9.15 -17.70 3.16
N ALA A 154 -8.44 -17.76 4.29
CA ALA A 154 -7.02 -17.42 4.34
C ALA A 154 -6.16 -18.40 3.52
N TRP A 155 -5.03 -17.90 3.01
CA TRP A 155 -3.95 -18.75 2.52
C TRP A 155 -3.48 -19.70 3.62
N THR A 156 -3.08 -20.91 3.24
CA THR A 156 -2.47 -21.86 4.18
C THR A 156 -1.05 -22.18 3.77
N THR A 157 -0.23 -22.58 4.74
CA THR A 157 1.17 -22.92 4.53
C THR A 157 1.42 -24.39 4.81
N THR A 158 2.40 -24.95 4.11
CA THR A 158 3.03 -26.24 4.42
C THR A 158 4.54 -26.02 4.50
N ASN A 159 5.23 -26.93 5.20
CA ASN A 159 6.65 -26.79 5.55
C ASN A 159 7.00 -25.57 6.43
N SER A 160 6.02 -24.94 7.08
CA SER A 160 6.18 -23.71 7.87
C SER A 160 6.47 -23.95 9.37
N GLY A 161 7.08 -25.09 9.71
CA GLY A 161 7.30 -25.48 11.11
C GLY A 161 8.35 -24.63 11.83
N ASP A 162 9.29 -24.07 11.08
CA ASP A 162 10.34 -23.16 11.55
C ASP A 162 9.98 -21.68 11.39
N ASP A 163 8.91 -21.37 10.67
CA ASP A 163 8.42 -20.00 10.53
C ASP A 163 7.96 -19.46 11.88
N TYR A 164 8.23 -18.18 12.12
CA TYR A 164 7.73 -17.51 13.32
C TYR A 164 7.04 -16.19 13.00
N LEU A 165 5.93 -15.98 13.70
CA LEU A 165 5.08 -14.81 13.58
C LEU A 165 5.80 -13.60 14.22
N ILE A 166 6.01 -12.55 13.43
CA ILE A 166 6.65 -11.32 13.88
C ILE A 166 5.68 -10.16 14.04
N GLY A 167 4.52 -10.20 13.40
CA GLY A 167 3.56 -9.12 13.46
C GLY A 167 2.15 -9.58 13.18
N THR A 168 1.18 -8.93 13.83
CA THR A 168 -0.24 -9.14 13.59
C THR A 168 -0.96 -7.82 13.39
N GLY A 169 -2.14 -7.87 12.78
CA GLY A 169 -2.90 -6.67 12.48
C GLY A 169 -4.31 -6.97 12.01
N MET A 170 -5.04 -5.90 11.74
CA MET A 170 -6.37 -5.95 11.15
C MET A 170 -6.55 -4.78 10.17
N PRO A 171 -7.14 -5.01 8.99
CA PRO A 171 -7.48 -3.94 8.08
C PRO A 171 -8.35 -2.89 8.77
N THR A 172 -7.97 -1.62 8.65
CA THR A 172 -8.73 -0.50 9.25
C THR A 172 -9.42 0.35 8.20
N SER A 173 -8.85 0.43 6.99
CA SER A 173 -9.40 1.20 5.88
C SER A 173 -8.62 0.89 4.61
N GLY A 174 -9.19 1.22 3.46
CA GLY A 174 -8.48 1.15 2.19
C GLY A 174 -9.37 1.52 1.03
N GLN A 175 -8.76 1.99 -0.04
CA GLN A 175 -9.43 2.31 -1.28
C GLN A 175 -8.64 1.74 -2.45
N GLY A 176 -9.35 1.39 -3.51
CA GLY A 176 -8.76 0.98 -4.76
C GLY A 176 -9.52 1.54 -5.94
N THR A 177 -8.85 1.64 -7.08
CA THR A 177 -9.48 2.03 -8.34
C THR A 177 -9.02 1.08 -9.44
N LEU A 178 -9.95 0.65 -10.28
CA LEU A 178 -9.68 -0.05 -11.54
C LEU A 178 -10.29 0.78 -12.66
N ASP A 179 -9.46 1.18 -13.61
CA ASP A 179 -9.90 1.88 -14.82
C ASP A 179 -9.45 1.09 -16.07
N PRO A 180 -10.34 0.22 -16.61
CA PRO A 180 -10.05 -0.54 -17.82
C PRO A 180 -9.91 0.33 -19.08
N SER A 181 -10.29 1.61 -19.02
CA SER A 181 -10.20 2.53 -20.17
C SER A 181 -8.81 3.15 -20.33
N LEU A 182 -7.93 2.99 -19.34
CA LEU A 182 -6.55 3.45 -19.43
C LEU A 182 -5.85 2.81 -20.64
N SER A 183 -5.07 3.61 -21.36
CA SER A 183 -4.29 3.14 -22.51
C SER A 183 -3.28 2.05 -22.14
N THR A 184 -2.81 2.03 -20.89
CA THR A 184 -1.94 1.00 -20.32
C THR A 184 -2.66 -0.33 -20.08
N CYS A 185 -3.98 -0.28 -19.88
CA CYS A 185 -4.78 -1.44 -19.58
C CYS A 185 -5.18 -2.24 -20.82
N GLY A 186 -5.50 -1.56 -21.92
CA GLY A 186 -5.78 -2.15 -23.23
C GLY A 186 -6.87 -3.25 -23.25
N SER A 187 -7.29 -3.67 -24.45
CA SER A 187 -8.35 -4.67 -24.62
C SER A 187 -7.90 -6.13 -24.36
N SER A 188 -6.63 -6.36 -24.03
CA SER A 188 -6.00 -7.69 -24.06
C SER A 188 -5.18 -8.05 -22.81
N GLY A 189 -5.46 -7.41 -21.67
CA GLY A 189 -4.79 -7.75 -20.40
C GLY A 189 -3.49 -6.98 -20.16
N GLY A 190 -3.54 -5.66 -20.32
CA GLY A 190 -2.45 -4.75 -20.03
C GLY A 190 -2.15 -4.61 -18.54
N ILE A 191 -1.13 -3.81 -18.26
CA ILE A 191 -0.57 -3.60 -16.93
C ILE A 191 -1.04 -2.28 -16.35
N ASN A 192 -0.97 -2.16 -15.02
CA ASN A 192 -1.31 -0.91 -14.33
C ASN A 192 -2.72 -0.43 -14.69
N CYS A 193 -3.69 -1.33 -14.63
CA CYS A 193 -5.11 -1.06 -14.85
C CYS A 193 -5.76 -0.49 -13.60
N GLY A 194 -5.23 -0.86 -12.44
CA GLY A 194 -5.73 -0.41 -11.16
C GLY A 194 -4.63 -0.25 -10.14
N SER A 195 -4.96 0.49 -9.08
CA SER A 195 -4.12 0.70 -7.91
C SER A 195 -4.95 0.66 -6.65
N PHE A 196 -4.30 0.39 -5.53
CA PHE A 196 -4.94 0.42 -4.22
C PHE A 196 -3.99 0.97 -3.16
N GLY A 197 -4.59 1.46 -2.09
CA GLY A 197 -3.93 1.83 -0.85
C GLY A 197 -4.77 1.38 0.33
N SER A 198 -4.16 0.69 1.29
CA SER A 198 -4.82 0.26 2.53
C SER A 198 -4.00 0.63 3.75
N SER A 199 -4.69 0.72 4.88
CA SER A 199 -4.12 0.88 6.20
C SER A 199 -4.57 -0.31 7.06
N THR A 200 -3.61 -0.87 7.77
CA THR A 200 -3.80 -2.02 8.64
C THR A 200 -3.17 -1.68 9.98
N SER A 201 -3.84 -2.00 11.08
CA SER A 201 -3.16 -1.96 12.38
C SER A 201 -1.98 -2.92 12.37
N PHE A 202 -0.96 -2.63 13.19
CA PHE A 202 0.22 -3.47 13.25
C PHE A 202 0.73 -3.54 14.68
N ALA A 203 0.97 -4.76 15.16
CA ALA A 203 1.51 -5.02 16.47
C ALA A 203 2.57 -6.11 16.35
N LEU A 204 3.79 -5.79 16.80
CA LEU A 204 4.87 -6.77 16.84
C LEU A 204 4.60 -7.82 17.92
N THR A 205 5.03 -9.05 17.63
CA THR A 205 5.16 -10.10 18.64
C THR A 205 6.46 -9.88 19.45
N ALA A 206 6.71 -10.76 20.43
CA ALA A 206 7.98 -10.78 21.14
C ALA A 206 9.17 -11.03 20.18
N GLN A 207 9.03 -12.01 19.27
CA GLN A 207 10.01 -12.28 18.21
C GLN A 207 10.13 -11.11 17.25
N GLY A 208 9.01 -10.50 16.86
CA GLY A 208 9.02 -9.33 15.97
C GLY A 208 9.77 -8.13 16.54
N SER A 209 9.73 -7.96 17.86
CA SER A 209 10.47 -6.88 18.54
C SER A 209 11.99 -7.12 18.59
N GLN A 210 12.45 -8.36 18.34
CA GLN A 210 13.88 -8.67 18.18
C GLN A 210 14.37 -8.39 16.76
N TYR A 211 13.46 -8.49 15.78
CA TYR A 211 13.74 -8.24 14.37
C TYR A 211 13.57 -6.76 13.99
N PHE A 212 12.44 -6.15 14.32
CA PHE A 212 12.21 -4.71 14.18
C PHE A 212 12.51 -4.02 15.52
N THR A 213 13.68 -3.39 15.61
CA THR A 213 14.23 -2.94 16.90
C THR A 213 14.05 -1.45 17.17
N SER A 214 13.72 -0.66 16.14
CA SER A 214 13.50 0.79 16.25
C SER A 214 12.48 1.28 15.22
N PRO A 215 11.61 2.25 15.57
CA PRO A 215 11.47 2.88 16.90
C PRO A 215 10.90 1.92 17.96
N ASN A 216 11.03 2.29 19.25
CA ASN A 216 10.43 1.57 20.38
C ASN A 216 9.60 2.55 21.25
N PRO A 217 8.27 2.43 21.31
CA PRO A 217 7.44 1.40 20.67
C PRO A 217 7.51 1.48 19.14
N PHE A 218 7.38 0.32 18.48
CA PHE A 218 7.33 0.26 17.02
C PHE A 218 6.04 0.90 16.50
N TYR A 219 6.05 1.25 15.21
CA TYR A 219 4.88 1.74 14.51
C TYR A 219 3.69 0.80 14.64
N ASN A 220 2.51 1.39 14.84
CA ASN A 220 1.26 0.67 15.09
C ASN A 220 0.33 0.60 13.87
N VAL A 221 0.74 1.19 12.75
CA VAL A 221 0.04 1.15 11.47
C VAL A 221 1.02 0.73 10.38
N SER A 222 0.55 -0.15 9.51
CA SER A 222 1.20 -0.48 8.25
C SER A 222 0.35 0.05 7.10
N PHE A 223 0.98 0.78 6.19
CA PHE A 223 0.39 1.27 4.94
C PHE A 223 0.84 0.36 3.81
N GLN A 224 -0.11 -0.11 3.03
CA GLN A 224 0.15 -0.93 1.84
C GLN A 224 -0.34 -0.18 0.62
N SER A 225 0.44 -0.17 -0.45
CA SER A 225 -0.02 0.36 -1.73
C SER A 225 0.52 -0.46 -2.87
N GLY A 226 -0.27 -0.64 -3.91
CA GLY A 226 0.14 -1.47 -5.04
C GLY A 226 -0.65 -1.20 -6.30
N GLN A 227 -0.31 -1.97 -7.32
CA GLN A 227 -1.00 -1.97 -8.61
C GLN A 227 -1.47 -3.37 -8.97
N PHE A 228 -2.44 -3.44 -9.87
CA PHE A 228 -2.92 -4.67 -10.47
C PHE A 228 -3.32 -4.49 -11.93
N ASN A 229 -3.36 -5.61 -12.63
CA ASN A 229 -3.83 -5.72 -14.01
C ASN A 229 -5.35 -5.77 -14.08
N ASN A 230 -5.91 -5.82 -15.29
CA ASN A 230 -7.36 -5.85 -15.47
C ASN A 230 -7.97 -7.12 -14.84
N ILE A 231 -9.11 -6.97 -14.17
CA ILE A 231 -9.85 -8.10 -13.57
C ILE A 231 -11.34 -8.01 -13.89
N PRO A 232 -11.99 -9.13 -14.23
CA PRO A 232 -13.45 -9.23 -14.21
C PRO A 232 -14.02 -8.96 -12.82
N LEU A 233 -15.12 -8.22 -12.73
CA LEU A 233 -15.80 -7.87 -11.47
C LEU A 233 -16.90 -8.86 -11.11
N SER A 234 -16.60 -10.15 -11.25
CA SER A 234 -17.54 -11.24 -11.04
C SER A 234 -16.83 -12.51 -10.63
N GLY A 235 -17.47 -13.33 -9.82
CA GLY A 235 -16.92 -14.62 -9.40
C GLY A 235 -15.66 -14.48 -8.55
N THR A 236 -14.79 -15.49 -8.61
CA THR A 236 -13.51 -15.50 -7.91
C THR A 236 -12.37 -15.31 -8.89
N GLN A 237 -11.58 -14.27 -8.70
CA GLN A 237 -10.43 -13.94 -9.52
C GLN A 237 -9.13 -14.13 -8.73
N THR A 238 -8.05 -14.39 -9.46
CA THR A 238 -6.69 -14.27 -8.93
C THR A 238 -6.07 -13.01 -9.49
N VAL A 239 -5.55 -12.17 -8.61
CA VAL A 239 -4.91 -10.89 -8.93
C VAL A 239 -3.47 -10.95 -8.45
N ASN A 240 -2.55 -10.36 -9.20
CA ASN A 240 -1.16 -10.29 -8.80
C ASN A 240 -0.57 -8.95 -9.23
N GLY A 241 0.47 -8.54 -8.53
CA GLY A 241 1.16 -7.30 -8.81
C GLY A 241 2.28 -7.03 -7.82
N SER A 242 2.70 -5.78 -7.80
CA SER A 242 3.66 -5.25 -6.85
C SER A 242 2.94 -4.52 -5.73
N MET A 243 3.42 -4.71 -4.51
CA MET A 243 2.93 -4.03 -3.32
C MET A 243 4.12 -3.57 -2.47
N ASP A 244 4.05 -2.31 -2.09
CA ASP A 244 4.96 -1.65 -1.18
C ASP A 244 4.32 -1.56 0.21
N VAL A 245 5.15 -1.72 1.25
CA VAL A 245 4.75 -1.67 2.65
C VAL A 245 5.61 -0.63 3.39
N ILE A 246 4.95 0.29 4.09
CA ILE A 246 5.56 1.32 4.94
C ILE A 246 4.92 1.24 6.33
N PHE A 247 5.63 1.68 7.36
CA PHE A 247 5.12 1.71 8.73
C PHE A 247 5.03 3.15 9.27
N GLY A 248 4.06 3.42 10.12
CA GLY A 248 3.88 4.73 10.74
C GLY A 248 3.05 4.71 12.04
N SER A 249 3.06 5.83 12.75
CA SER A 249 2.45 6.00 14.08
C SER A 249 1.10 6.71 14.08
N THR A 250 0.66 7.24 12.93
CA THR A 250 -0.68 7.82 12.74
C THR A 250 -1.17 7.43 11.35
N ALA A 251 -2.41 6.95 11.22
CA ALA A 251 -3.11 6.90 9.93
C ALA A 251 -3.20 8.34 9.45
N VAL A 252 -2.27 8.79 8.60
CA VAL A 252 -2.09 10.19 8.22
C VAL A 252 -3.44 10.79 7.86
N PRO A 253 -4.04 11.63 8.72
CA PRO A 253 -5.10 12.49 8.25
C PRO A 253 -4.36 13.52 7.41
N GLU A 254 -4.65 13.60 6.11
CA GLU A 254 -4.24 14.76 5.32
C GLU A 254 -5.31 15.87 5.43
N PRO A 255 -5.21 16.79 6.42
CA PRO A 255 -5.88 18.08 6.25
C PRO A 255 -4.94 19.28 6.37
N ALA A 256 -3.65 19.10 6.72
CA ALA A 256 -2.74 20.25 6.85
C ALA A 256 -2.53 20.98 5.52
N SER A 257 -2.36 20.24 4.42
CA SER A 257 -2.20 20.82 3.07
C SER A 257 -3.47 21.54 2.60
N VAL A 258 -4.65 20.96 2.88
CA VAL A 258 -5.95 21.59 2.56
C VAL A 258 -6.18 22.84 3.41
N ALA A 259 -5.81 22.81 4.69
CA ALA A 259 -5.87 23.97 5.58
C ALA A 259 -4.90 25.08 5.13
N LEU A 260 -3.68 24.75 4.68
CA LEU A 260 -2.72 25.71 4.16
C LEU A 260 -3.16 26.33 2.83
N ILE A 261 -3.74 25.54 1.92
CA ILE A 261 -4.34 26.07 0.69
C ILE A 261 -5.55 26.94 1.03
N GLY A 262 -6.40 26.52 1.95
CA GLY A 262 -7.54 27.30 2.45
C GLY A 262 -7.12 28.64 3.07
N LEU A 263 -6.08 28.63 3.92
CA LEU A 263 -5.51 29.82 4.53
C LEU A 263 -4.80 30.71 3.50
N GLY A 264 -4.10 30.13 2.54
CA GLY A 264 -3.46 30.86 1.43
C GLY A 264 -4.47 31.56 0.53
N LEU A 265 -5.55 30.88 0.16
CA LEU A 265 -6.67 31.45 -0.61
C LEU A 265 -7.42 32.51 0.19
N MET A 266 -7.61 32.30 1.49
CA MET A 266 -8.23 33.29 2.38
C MET A 266 -7.35 34.53 2.53
N GLY A 267 -6.03 34.36 2.68
CA GLY A 267 -5.05 35.44 2.70
C GLY A 267 -5.01 36.24 1.38
N LEU A 268 -5.08 35.57 0.23
CA LEU A 268 -5.18 36.21 -1.09
C LEU A 268 -6.52 36.95 -1.26
N GLY A 269 -7.63 36.37 -0.79
CA GLY A 269 -8.95 36.99 -0.81
C GLY A 269 -9.03 38.27 0.04
N LEU A 270 -8.46 38.24 1.25
CA LEU A 270 -8.40 39.39 2.16
C LEU A 270 -7.44 40.48 1.66
N SER A 271 -6.31 40.10 1.05
CA SER A 271 -5.35 41.04 0.45
C SER A 271 -5.94 41.82 -0.73
N ARG A 272 -6.85 41.19 -1.49
CA ARG A 272 -7.54 41.83 -2.62
C ARG A 272 -8.53 42.92 -2.19
N ARG A 273 -9.13 42.78 -0.99
CA ARG A 273 -10.04 43.79 -0.41
C ARG A 273 -9.32 45.07 0.04
N LYS A 274 -8.07 44.95 0.53
CA LYS A 274 -7.27 46.12 0.92
C LYS A 274 -6.82 47.01 -0.24
N LYS A 275 -6.92 46.54 -1.49
CA LYS A 275 -6.55 47.31 -2.69
C LYS A 275 -7.74 48.04 -3.33
N GLN A 276 -8.96 47.81 -2.84
CA GLN A 276 -10.19 48.47 -3.29
C GLN A 276 -10.77 49.45 -2.25
N ALA A 277 -10.14 49.55 -1.07
CA ALA A 277 -10.39 50.59 -0.08
C ALA A 277 -9.36 51.71 -0.25
#